data_AF-A0A6J6BI66-F1
#
_entry.id   AF-A0A6J6BI66-F1
#
_cell.length_a   1.000
_cell.length_b   1.000
_cell.length_c   1.000
_cell.angle_alpha   90.00
_cell.angle_beta   90.00
_cell.angle_gamma   90.00
#
_symmetry.space_group_name_H-M   'P 1'
#
loop_
_entity.id
_entity.type
_entity.pdbx_description
1 polymer ?
#
loop_
_entity_poly.entity_id
_entity_poly.type
_entity_poly.pdbx_seq_one_letter_code
_entity_poly.pdbx_strand_id
1 'polypeptide(L)'
;MYNTSAATLNLVRAFTQGGFADLRQVHEWNKGFIRDSSVGERYELMANEIGRALSFMKSAGVDPEAFKTVDFYSSHEALILEYEKALTRIDSRTGDPYDVSGHFIWIGERTRQLDGAHVDFASKVKNPIGIKLGPKSSVADALALIEKLDPNREPGRITLITRMGAGKIREVLPALVEGVTKSGAQVLWVCDPMHGNTYEAPTGYKTRSFDDVMDEVKGFFEVHKALGTHPGGIHIELTGDDVTECVGGGEQISHEDLSTRYETACDPRLNHAQSLELAFLVAEMLRDR
;
A
#
# COMPACT_ATOMS: atom_id res chain seq x y z
N MET A 1 17.73 -10.15 -10.89
CA MET A 1 16.74 -9.12 -10.57
C MET A 1 16.05 -8.61 -11.83
N TYR A 2 16.72 -7.84 -12.69
CA TYR A 2 16.12 -7.27 -13.92
C TYR A 2 15.27 -8.24 -14.75
N ASN A 3 15.82 -9.38 -15.18
CA ASN A 3 15.09 -10.33 -16.03
C ASN A 3 13.82 -10.88 -15.35
N THR A 4 13.88 -11.16 -14.05
CA THR A 4 12.73 -11.62 -13.27
C THR A 4 11.68 -10.51 -13.18
N SER A 5 12.06 -9.28 -12.83
CA SER A 5 11.16 -8.13 -12.77
C SER A 5 10.47 -7.85 -14.12
N ALA A 6 11.22 -7.92 -15.22
CA ALA A 6 10.68 -7.72 -16.57
C ALA A 6 9.69 -8.82 -16.95
N ALA A 7 10.02 -10.09 -16.70
CA ALA A 7 9.13 -11.22 -16.96
C ALA A 7 7.85 -11.15 -16.12
N THR A 8 7.97 -10.83 -14.83
CA THR A 8 6.82 -10.64 -13.93
C THR A 8 5.92 -9.52 -14.40
N LEU A 9 6.48 -8.34 -14.73
CA LEU A 9 5.67 -7.21 -15.18
C LEU A 9 5.00 -7.48 -16.54
N ASN A 10 5.66 -8.22 -17.42
CA ASN A 10 5.04 -8.68 -18.67
C ASN A 10 3.83 -9.58 -18.41
N LEU A 11 3.95 -10.52 -17.47
CA LEU A 11 2.85 -11.39 -17.08
C LEU A 11 1.70 -10.63 -16.40
N VAL A 12 2.02 -9.69 -15.52
CA VAL A 12 1.02 -8.81 -14.87
C VAL A 12 0.22 -8.05 -15.92
N ARG A 13 0.90 -7.41 -16.89
CA ARG A 13 0.21 -6.70 -18.00
C ARG A 13 -0.70 -7.63 -18.80
N ALA A 14 -0.25 -8.85 -19.07
CA ALA A 14 -1.06 -9.84 -19.79
C ALA A 14 -2.34 -10.21 -19.03
N PHE A 15 -2.26 -10.41 -17.71
CA PHE A 15 -3.46 -10.69 -16.89
C PHE A 15 -4.38 -9.47 -16.76
N THR A 16 -3.82 -8.28 -16.52
CA THR A 16 -4.65 -7.09 -16.24
C THR A 16 -5.30 -6.51 -17.48
N GLN A 17 -4.75 -6.75 -18.67
CA GLN A 17 -5.32 -6.32 -19.95
C GLN A 17 -6.03 -7.45 -20.71
N GLY A 18 -5.77 -8.71 -20.37
CA GLY A 18 -6.33 -9.89 -21.03
C GLY A 18 -7.72 -10.31 -20.56
N GLY A 19 -8.40 -9.49 -19.75
CA GLY A 19 -9.75 -9.76 -19.23
C GLY A 19 -9.78 -10.55 -17.92
N PHE A 20 -8.64 -10.94 -17.36
CA PHE A 20 -8.60 -11.53 -16.01
C PHE A 20 -8.84 -10.47 -14.92
N ALA A 21 -8.71 -9.17 -15.21
CA ALA A 21 -9.03 -8.11 -14.24
C ALA A 21 -10.45 -7.54 -14.40
N ASP A 22 -11.34 -8.28 -15.08
CA ASP A 22 -12.70 -7.83 -15.32
C ASP A 22 -13.51 -7.77 -14.01
N LEU A 23 -14.00 -6.57 -13.65
CA LEU A 23 -14.77 -6.35 -12.43
C LEU A 23 -16.03 -7.24 -12.34
N ARG A 24 -16.53 -7.74 -13.46
CA ARG A 24 -17.69 -8.63 -13.52
C ARG A 24 -17.37 -10.03 -12.98
N GLN A 25 -16.09 -10.38 -12.86
CA GLN A 25 -15.61 -11.65 -12.31
C GLN A 25 -15.33 -11.58 -10.79
N VAL A 26 -15.47 -10.41 -10.16
CA VAL A 26 -15.20 -10.20 -8.72
C VAL A 26 -15.96 -11.19 -7.83
N HIS A 27 -17.18 -11.57 -8.21
CA HIS A 27 -17.95 -12.60 -7.49
C HIS A 27 -17.32 -13.98 -7.56
N GLU A 28 -16.71 -14.37 -8.69
CA GLU A 28 -16.08 -15.68 -8.83
C GLU A 28 -14.78 -15.79 -8.02
N TRP A 29 -13.96 -14.73 -7.98
CA TRP A 29 -12.72 -14.73 -7.21
C TRP A 29 -12.93 -14.86 -5.71
N ASN A 30 -14.06 -14.36 -5.21
CA ASN A 30 -14.30 -14.26 -3.79
C ASN A 30 -15.21 -15.37 -3.23
N LYS A 31 -15.78 -16.23 -4.07
CA LYS A 31 -16.58 -17.39 -3.61
C LYS A 31 -15.81 -18.34 -2.68
N GLY A 32 -14.49 -18.43 -2.84
CA GLY A 32 -13.63 -19.22 -1.94
C GLY A 32 -13.46 -18.58 -0.56
N PHE A 33 -13.37 -17.25 -0.50
CA PHE A 33 -13.14 -16.50 0.74
C PHE A 33 -14.32 -16.56 1.73
N ILE A 34 -15.55 -16.58 1.23
CA ILE A 34 -16.75 -16.48 2.07
C ILE A 34 -16.94 -17.70 2.97
N ARG A 35 -16.53 -18.90 2.52
CA ARG A 35 -16.86 -20.15 3.25
C ARG A 35 -16.13 -20.28 4.58
N ASP A 36 -14.96 -19.66 4.72
CA ASP A 36 -14.02 -19.93 5.82
C ASP A 36 -13.70 -18.69 6.68
N SER A 37 -14.36 -17.54 6.45
CA SER A 37 -14.06 -16.28 7.17
C SER A 37 -15.14 -15.84 8.14
N SER A 38 -14.70 -15.31 9.30
CA SER A 38 -15.56 -14.70 10.33
C SER A 38 -16.28 -13.44 9.85
N VAL A 39 -15.82 -12.84 8.74
CA VAL A 39 -16.42 -11.66 8.09
C VAL A 39 -17.30 -12.03 6.89
N GLY A 40 -17.50 -13.32 6.60
CA GLY A 40 -18.18 -13.81 5.40
C GLY A 40 -19.57 -13.20 5.16
N GLU A 41 -20.39 -13.06 6.19
CA GLU A 41 -21.74 -12.48 6.05
C GLU A 41 -21.69 -10.99 5.66
N ARG A 42 -20.80 -10.20 6.26
CA ARG A 42 -20.64 -8.77 5.92
C ARG A 42 -20.04 -8.61 4.53
N TYR A 43 -19.09 -9.48 4.18
CA TYR A 43 -18.54 -9.58 2.84
C TYR A 43 -19.67 -9.81 1.82
N GLU A 44 -20.56 -10.79 2.07
CA GLU A 44 -21.64 -11.15 1.14
C GLU A 44 -22.56 -9.96 0.88
N LEU A 45 -22.88 -9.17 1.91
CA LEU A 45 -23.71 -7.98 1.76
C LEU A 45 -23.06 -6.96 0.81
N MET A 46 -21.77 -6.68 0.98
CA MET A 46 -21.04 -5.74 0.12
C MET A 46 -20.87 -6.29 -1.30
N ALA A 47 -20.53 -7.57 -1.45
CA ALA A 47 -20.42 -8.21 -2.76
C ALA A 47 -21.77 -8.17 -3.50
N ASN A 48 -22.87 -8.48 -2.82
CA ASN A 48 -24.23 -8.39 -3.38
C ASN A 48 -24.58 -6.96 -3.79
N GLU A 49 -24.14 -5.95 -3.03
CA GLU A 49 -24.29 -4.54 -3.41
C GLU A 49 -23.52 -4.19 -4.68
N ILE A 50 -22.25 -4.61 -4.80
CA ILE A 50 -21.43 -4.43 -6.00
C ILE A 50 -22.09 -5.15 -7.19
N GLY A 51 -22.55 -6.39 -7.00
CA GLY A 51 -23.25 -7.17 -8.03
C GLY A 51 -24.53 -6.50 -8.53
N ARG A 52 -25.33 -5.92 -7.62
CA ARG A 52 -26.51 -5.13 -7.96
C ARG A 52 -26.14 -3.88 -8.76
N ALA A 53 -25.10 -3.15 -8.36
CA ALA A 53 -24.64 -1.96 -9.08
C ALA A 53 -24.18 -2.29 -10.51
N LEU A 54 -23.38 -3.36 -10.68
CA LEU A 54 -22.96 -3.86 -11.99
C LEU A 54 -24.15 -4.29 -12.86
N SER A 55 -25.11 -5.00 -12.28
CA SER A 55 -26.34 -5.42 -12.97
C SER A 55 -27.19 -4.24 -13.41
N PHE A 56 -27.32 -3.22 -12.55
CA PHE A 56 -28.03 -1.98 -12.85
C PHE A 56 -27.40 -1.24 -14.03
N MET A 57 -26.08 -1.06 -14.04
CA MET A 57 -25.38 -0.42 -15.17
C MET A 57 -25.64 -1.16 -16.48
N LYS A 58 -25.54 -2.50 -16.46
CA LYS A 58 -25.85 -3.33 -17.62
C LYS A 58 -27.30 -3.17 -18.08
N SER A 59 -28.27 -3.19 -17.17
CA SER A 59 -29.69 -2.97 -17.48
C SER A 59 -29.98 -1.57 -18.01
N ALA A 60 -29.21 -0.56 -17.59
CA ALA A 60 -29.26 0.80 -18.13
C ALA A 60 -28.57 0.95 -19.49
N GLY A 61 -28.01 -0.13 -20.06
CA GLY A 61 -27.30 -0.12 -21.34
C GLY A 61 -25.86 0.37 -21.26
N VAL A 62 -25.28 0.44 -20.06
CA VAL A 62 -23.91 0.91 -19.81
C VAL A 62 -23.01 -0.30 -19.54
N ASP A 63 -22.16 -0.65 -20.50
CA ASP A 63 -21.11 -1.68 -20.37
C ASP A 63 -19.76 -1.12 -20.84
N PRO A 64 -19.07 -0.33 -19.99
CA PRO A 64 -17.81 0.30 -20.35
C PRO A 64 -16.71 -0.75 -20.53
N GLU A 65 -15.94 -0.64 -21.62
CA GLU A 65 -14.72 -1.43 -21.81
C GLU A 65 -13.71 -1.23 -20.66
N ALA A 66 -13.76 -0.07 -20.00
CA ALA A 66 -12.95 0.22 -18.81
C ALA A 66 -13.16 -0.76 -17.65
N PHE A 67 -14.26 -1.52 -17.61
CA PHE A 67 -14.47 -2.56 -16.59
C PHE A 67 -13.70 -3.85 -16.87
N LYS A 68 -13.18 -4.05 -18.09
CA LYS A 68 -12.48 -5.27 -18.50
C LYS A 68 -11.00 -5.27 -18.15
N THR A 69 -10.43 -4.09 -17.91
CA THR A 69 -8.99 -3.90 -17.74
C THR A 69 -8.69 -3.07 -16.51
N VAL A 70 -7.55 -3.34 -15.87
CA VAL A 70 -7.05 -2.55 -14.75
C VAL A 70 -5.64 -2.05 -15.07
N ASP A 71 -5.41 -0.77 -14.82
CA ASP A 71 -4.06 -0.22 -14.81
C ASP A 71 -3.37 -0.64 -13.52
N PHE A 72 -2.36 -1.49 -13.65
CA PHE A 72 -1.56 -1.99 -12.53
C PHE A 72 -0.14 -1.44 -12.65
N TYR A 73 0.29 -0.73 -11.62
CA TYR A 73 1.59 -0.10 -11.55
C TYR A 73 2.55 -0.92 -10.68
N SER A 74 3.83 -0.87 -11.03
CA SER A 74 4.91 -1.51 -10.26
C SER A 74 5.62 -0.50 -9.38
N SER A 75 6.04 -0.96 -8.21
CA SER A 75 6.86 -0.19 -7.27
C SER A 75 7.77 -1.05 -6.43
N HIS A 76 8.86 -0.45 -5.96
CA HIS A 76 9.81 -1.03 -4.99
C HIS A 76 10.56 0.07 -4.23
N GLU A 77 11.24 -0.32 -3.15
CA GLU A 77 12.17 0.57 -2.47
C GLU A 77 13.37 0.81 -3.38
N ALA A 78 13.62 2.06 -3.76
CA ALA A 78 14.83 2.43 -4.51
C ALA A 78 16.04 2.31 -3.58
N LEU A 79 16.59 1.10 -3.44
CA LEU A 79 17.57 0.77 -2.42
C LEU A 79 18.97 0.54 -3.01
N ILE A 80 19.07 -0.29 -4.04
CA ILE A 80 20.34 -0.67 -4.68
C ILE A 80 20.64 0.35 -5.77
N LEU A 81 21.33 1.43 -5.43
CA LEU A 81 21.50 2.59 -6.32
C LEU A 81 22.20 2.26 -7.64
N GLU A 82 23.09 1.27 -7.69
CA GLU A 82 23.68 0.79 -8.94
C GLU A 82 22.63 0.23 -9.90
N TYR A 83 21.61 -0.45 -9.36
CA TYR A 83 20.49 -0.98 -10.13
C TYR A 83 19.58 0.15 -10.62
N GLU A 84 19.17 1.05 -9.74
CA GLU A 84 18.27 2.16 -10.07
C GLU A 84 18.90 3.13 -11.09
N LYS A 85 20.18 3.48 -10.90
CA LYS A 85 20.92 4.33 -11.85
C LYS A 85 21.07 3.65 -13.22
N ALA A 86 21.35 2.35 -13.25
CA ALA A 86 21.48 1.61 -14.51
C ALA A 86 20.14 1.52 -15.28
N LEU A 87 19.01 1.66 -14.60
CA LEU A 87 17.68 1.67 -15.20
C LEU A 87 17.07 3.07 -15.36
N THR A 88 17.81 4.13 -15.03
CA THR A 88 17.37 5.50 -15.33
C THR A 88 17.51 5.80 -16.82
N ARG A 89 16.47 6.38 -17.43
CA ARG A 89 16.43 6.77 -18.86
C ARG A 89 15.99 8.22 -18.98
N ILE A 90 16.52 8.91 -19.99
CA ILE A 90 16.00 10.20 -20.40
C ILE A 90 14.77 9.96 -21.29
N ASP A 91 13.62 10.45 -20.86
CA ASP A 91 12.41 10.42 -21.68
C ASP A 91 12.58 11.35 -22.88
N SER A 92 12.31 10.84 -24.09
CA SER A 92 12.53 11.58 -25.33
C SER A 92 11.52 12.70 -25.55
N ARG A 93 10.39 12.70 -24.82
CA ARG A 93 9.33 13.71 -24.95
C ARG A 93 9.55 14.90 -24.02
N THR A 94 9.96 14.65 -22.79
CA THR A 94 10.17 15.66 -21.75
C THR A 94 11.63 16.09 -21.61
N GLY A 95 12.59 15.25 -22.00
CA GLY A 95 14.01 15.45 -21.75
C GLY A 95 14.42 15.17 -20.29
N ASP A 96 13.48 14.68 -19.48
CA ASP A 96 13.69 14.43 -18.06
C ASP A 96 14.15 12.99 -17.77
N PRO A 97 14.90 12.77 -16.69
CA PRO A 97 15.27 11.43 -16.23
C PRO A 97 14.11 10.73 -15.49
N TYR A 98 13.84 9.49 -15.86
CA TYR A 98 12.93 8.58 -15.16
C TYR A 98 13.67 7.30 -14.80
N ASP A 99 13.53 6.86 -13.56
CA ASP A 99 13.90 5.50 -13.18
C ASP A 99 12.85 4.53 -13.73
N VAL A 100 13.19 3.75 -14.76
CA VAL A 100 12.24 2.82 -15.39
C VAL A 100 12.28 1.43 -14.74
N SER A 101 12.88 1.29 -13.56
CA SER A 101 12.80 0.08 -12.75
C SER A 101 11.40 -0.12 -12.13
N GLY A 102 10.67 0.98 -11.88
CA GLY A 102 9.32 1.00 -11.31
C GLY A 102 8.57 2.26 -11.72
N HIS A 103 7.23 2.23 -11.66
CA HIS A 103 6.43 3.43 -11.96
C HIS A 103 6.44 4.40 -10.78
N PHE A 104 6.35 3.85 -9.58
CA PHE A 104 6.48 4.55 -8.30
C PHE A 104 7.65 3.93 -7.53
N ILE A 105 8.50 4.76 -6.92
CA ILE A 105 9.60 4.28 -6.08
C ILE A 105 9.50 4.93 -4.71
N TRP A 106 10.00 4.28 -3.66
CA TRP A 106 10.05 4.90 -2.34
C TRP A 106 11.44 4.85 -1.69
N ILE A 107 11.65 5.77 -0.76
CA ILE A 107 12.81 5.82 0.12
C ILE A 107 12.41 5.26 1.49
N GLY A 108 13.16 4.27 1.97
CA GLY A 108 12.91 3.62 3.25
C GLY A 108 13.28 4.47 4.47
N GLU A 109 12.79 4.06 5.64
CA GLU A 109 13.04 4.76 6.91
C GLU A 109 14.54 4.87 7.23
N ARG A 110 15.33 3.87 6.79
CA ARG A 110 16.77 3.76 7.09
C ARG A 110 17.65 4.46 6.04
N THR A 111 17.07 4.92 4.94
CA THR A 111 17.77 5.49 3.77
C THR A 111 17.31 6.91 3.43
N ARG A 112 16.42 7.50 4.23
CA ARG A 112 15.89 8.86 4.04
C ARG A 112 16.73 9.99 4.65
N GLN A 113 18.04 9.80 4.82
CA GLN A 113 18.91 10.89 5.29
C GLN A 113 18.88 12.04 4.28
N LEU A 114 18.63 13.27 4.74
CA LEU A 114 18.41 14.42 3.86
C LEU A 114 19.55 14.61 2.85
N ASP A 115 20.79 14.46 3.29
CA ASP A 115 22.00 14.57 2.45
C ASP A 115 22.55 13.21 1.98
N GLY A 116 21.74 12.16 2.11
CA GLY A 116 22.05 10.81 1.67
C GLY A 116 21.88 10.61 0.17
N ALA A 117 22.52 9.55 -0.34
CA ALA A 117 22.54 9.23 -1.77
C ALA A 117 21.16 8.86 -2.33
N HIS A 118 20.27 8.28 -1.53
CA HIS A 118 18.91 7.93 -1.95
C HIS A 118 18.03 9.16 -2.17
N VAL A 119 18.08 10.13 -1.25
CA VAL A 119 17.37 11.41 -1.40
C VAL A 119 17.95 12.22 -2.57
N ASP A 120 19.27 12.25 -2.73
CA ASP A 120 19.92 12.86 -3.89
C ASP A 120 19.48 12.21 -5.21
N PHE A 121 19.45 10.88 -5.28
CA PHE A 121 18.97 10.15 -6.46
C PHE A 121 17.49 10.47 -6.77
N ALA A 122 16.62 10.35 -5.76
CA ALA A 122 15.18 10.59 -5.92
C ALA A 122 14.88 12.04 -6.33
N SER A 123 15.66 13.02 -5.86
CA SER A 123 15.52 14.43 -6.27
C SER A 123 15.76 14.67 -7.76
N LYS A 124 16.50 13.77 -8.43
CA LYS A 124 16.88 13.91 -9.83
C LYS A 124 15.88 13.28 -10.78
N VAL A 125 15.19 12.19 -10.39
CA VAL A 125 14.25 11.48 -11.26
C VAL A 125 12.84 12.05 -11.20
N LYS A 126 12.03 11.84 -12.24
CA LYS A 126 10.66 12.37 -12.37
C LYS A 126 9.52 11.40 -11.98
N ASN A 127 9.83 10.20 -11.53
CA ASN A 127 8.86 9.28 -10.95
C ASN A 127 8.13 9.90 -9.75
N PRO A 128 6.86 9.59 -9.46
CA PRO A 128 6.29 9.86 -8.15
C PRO A 128 7.06 9.11 -7.04
N ILE A 129 7.23 9.75 -5.88
CA ILE A 129 8.15 9.30 -4.83
C ILE A 129 7.40 9.07 -3.52
N GLY A 130 7.58 7.87 -2.95
CA GLY A 130 7.20 7.54 -1.58
C GLY A 130 8.31 7.84 -0.58
N ILE A 131 7.94 8.24 0.63
CA ILE A 131 8.87 8.45 1.74
C ILE A 131 8.28 7.78 2.98
N LYS A 132 8.98 6.77 3.50
CA LYS A 132 8.58 6.12 4.76
C LYS A 132 8.83 7.07 5.93
N LEU A 133 7.84 7.24 6.80
CA LEU A 133 7.92 8.02 8.02
C LEU A 133 7.58 7.13 9.22
N GLY A 134 8.57 6.85 10.06
CA GLY A 134 8.41 6.16 11.34
C GLY A 134 8.00 7.08 12.50
N PRO A 135 7.77 6.51 13.70
CA PRO A 135 7.23 7.22 14.87
C PRO A 135 8.17 8.26 15.49
N LYS A 136 9.39 8.39 14.98
CA LYS A 136 10.36 9.40 15.39
C LYS A 136 10.47 10.57 14.40
N SER A 137 9.71 10.53 13.30
CA SER A 137 9.72 11.60 12.30
C SER A 137 9.17 12.89 12.89
N SER A 138 9.86 14.00 12.66
CA SER A 138 9.36 15.33 13.00
C SER A 138 8.77 16.04 11.78
N VAL A 139 7.96 17.08 12.04
CA VAL A 139 7.46 17.98 10.99
C VAL A 139 8.62 18.60 10.19
N ALA A 140 9.69 19.00 10.88
CA ALA A 140 10.86 19.61 10.24
C ALA A 140 11.53 18.63 9.27
N ASP A 141 11.67 17.36 9.65
CA ASP A 141 12.24 16.32 8.78
C ASP A 141 11.39 16.12 7.53
N ALA A 142 10.07 16.00 7.69
CA ALA A 142 9.15 15.80 6.57
C ALA A 142 9.18 16.99 5.60
N LEU A 143 9.16 18.22 6.12
CA LEU A 143 9.21 19.42 5.29
C LEU A 143 10.54 19.58 4.56
N ALA A 144 11.67 19.26 5.21
CA ALA A 144 12.98 19.31 4.55
C ALA A 144 13.09 18.31 3.40
N LEU A 145 12.51 17.11 3.57
CA LEU A 145 12.46 16.10 2.50
C LEU A 145 11.55 16.54 1.35
N ILE A 146 10.38 17.12 1.64
CA ILE A 146 9.47 17.66 0.62
C ILE A 146 10.17 18.75 -0.19
N GLU A 147 10.79 19.73 0.47
CA GLU A 147 11.47 20.83 -0.21
C GLU A 147 12.58 20.33 -1.16
N LYS A 148 13.28 19.27 -0.77
CA LYS A 148 14.35 18.67 -1.59
C LYS A 148 13.83 17.84 -2.77
N LEU A 149 12.70 17.15 -2.60
CA LEU A 149 12.20 16.16 -3.57
C LEU A 149 11.09 16.69 -4.48
N ASP A 150 10.40 17.74 -4.04
CA ASP A 150 9.29 18.40 -4.72
C ASP A 150 9.30 19.93 -4.47
N PRO A 151 10.36 20.63 -4.92
CA PRO A 151 10.48 22.09 -4.74
C PRO A 151 9.36 22.87 -5.43
N ASN A 152 8.71 22.27 -6.43
CA ASN A 152 7.62 22.90 -7.18
C ASN A 152 6.23 22.59 -6.59
N ARG A 153 6.16 21.75 -5.55
CA ARG A 153 4.92 21.36 -4.86
C ARG A 153 3.88 20.76 -5.81
N GLU A 154 4.33 19.88 -6.69
CA GLU A 154 3.49 19.22 -7.68
C GLU A 154 2.56 18.21 -6.99
N PRO A 155 1.22 18.39 -7.06
CA PRO A 155 0.29 17.47 -6.40
C PRO A 155 0.49 16.02 -6.88
N GLY A 156 0.66 15.11 -5.92
CA GLY A 156 0.86 13.68 -6.18
C GLY A 156 2.32 13.28 -6.45
N ARG A 157 3.26 14.24 -6.54
CA ARG A 157 4.69 13.94 -6.64
C ARG A 157 5.22 13.23 -5.40
N ILE A 158 4.82 13.68 -4.21
CA ILE A 158 5.24 13.09 -2.93
C ILE A 158 4.11 12.32 -2.27
N THR A 159 4.42 11.09 -1.86
CA THR A 159 3.59 10.28 -0.98
C THR A 159 4.31 10.08 0.35
N LEU A 160 3.71 10.54 1.45
CA LEU A 160 4.20 10.26 2.81
C LEU A 160 3.58 8.97 3.32
N ILE A 161 4.41 7.95 3.53
CA ILE A 161 4.00 6.60 3.92
C ILE A 161 4.25 6.41 5.42
N THR A 162 3.22 6.49 6.25
CA THR A 162 3.33 6.48 7.71
C THR A 162 3.32 5.06 8.25
N ARG A 163 4.29 4.71 9.10
CA ARG A 163 4.43 3.39 9.74
C ARG A 163 4.74 3.54 11.23
N MET A 164 3.77 4.08 11.96
CA MET A 164 3.93 4.55 13.34
C MET A 164 3.76 3.42 14.36
N GLY A 165 2.99 2.39 14.00
CA GLY A 165 2.47 1.39 14.91
C GLY A 165 1.11 1.79 15.48
N ALA A 166 0.24 0.81 15.71
CA ALA A 166 -1.13 0.98 16.21
C ALA A 166 -1.19 1.83 17.49
N GLY A 167 -0.30 1.54 18.44
CA GLY A 167 -0.22 2.26 19.71
C GLY A 167 0.27 3.71 19.62
N LYS A 168 0.72 4.19 18.46
CA LYS A 168 1.32 5.54 18.31
C LYS A 168 0.69 6.39 17.21
N ILE A 169 0.02 5.79 16.23
CA ILE A 169 -0.49 6.49 15.05
C ILE A 169 -1.38 7.69 15.44
N ARG A 170 -2.26 7.51 16.43
CA ARG A 170 -3.21 8.55 16.90
C ARG A 170 -2.53 9.70 17.64
N GLU A 171 -1.36 9.47 18.21
CA GLU A 171 -0.58 10.46 18.95
C GLU A 171 0.38 11.24 18.02
N VAL A 172 1.09 10.53 17.15
CA VAL A 172 2.20 11.09 16.38
C VAL A 172 1.73 11.73 15.07
N LEU A 173 0.79 11.09 14.36
CA LEU A 173 0.37 11.53 13.03
C LEU A 173 -0.25 12.94 12.99
N PRO A 174 -1.08 13.38 13.97
CA PRO A 174 -1.76 14.67 13.88
C PRO A 174 -0.81 15.85 13.65
N ALA A 175 0.30 15.91 14.40
CA ALA A 175 1.28 16.98 14.27
C ALA A 175 1.94 17.02 12.89
N LEU A 176 2.25 15.86 12.31
CA LEU A 176 2.81 15.73 10.96
C LEU A 176 1.82 16.22 9.90
N VAL A 177 0.57 15.76 9.97
CA VAL A 177 -0.49 16.16 9.02
C VAL A 177 -0.71 17.65 9.07
N GLU A 178 -0.92 18.23 10.25
CA GLU A 178 -1.11 19.67 10.39
C GLU A 178 0.09 20.48 9.89
N GLY A 179 1.31 20.08 10.25
CA GLY A 179 2.53 20.78 9.88
C GLY A 179 2.74 20.83 8.37
N VAL A 180 2.52 19.70 7.69
CA VAL A 180 2.61 19.59 6.23
C VAL A 180 1.46 20.32 5.54
N THR A 181 0.23 20.24 6.06
CA THR A 181 -0.90 21.01 5.52
C THR A 181 -0.66 22.51 5.64
N LYS A 182 -0.16 22.99 6.79
CA LYS A 182 0.18 24.41 7.01
C LYS A 182 1.30 24.90 6.10
N SER A 183 2.23 24.03 5.70
CA SER A 183 3.29 24.42 4.77
C SER A 183 2.77 24.70 3.37
N GLY A 184 1.60 24.14 3.00
CA GLY A 184 0.99 24.23 1.67
C GLY A 184 1.48 23.15 0.69
N ALA A 185 2.17 22.12 1.17
CA ALA A 185 2.57 20.98 0.35
C ALA A 185 1.36 20.08 0.01
N GLN A 186 1.28 19.61 -1.23
CA GLN A 186 0.18 18.76 -1.72
C GLN A 186 0.63 17.29 -1.83
N VAL A 187 0.84 16.68 -0.66
CA VAL A 187 1.27 15.28 -0.55
C VAL A 187 0.08 14.31 -0.53
N LEU A 188 0.33 13.07 -0.93
CA LEU A 188 -0.56 11.95 -0.65
C LEU A 188 -0.18 11.31 0.69
N TRP A 189 -1.15 11.12 1.59
CA TRP A 189 -0.94 10.38 2.84
C TRP A 189 -1.29 8.92 2.65
N VAL A 190 -0.37 8.01 2.97
CA VAL A 190 -0.57 6.57 2.86
C VAL A 190 -0.21 5.90 4.17
N CYS A 191 -1.04 4.99 4.65
CA CYS A 191 -0.78 4.20 5.85
C CYS A 191 -0.04 2.90 5.50
N ASP A 192 1.11 2.66 6.12
CA ASP A 192 1.79 1.37 6.16
C ASP A 192 1.60 0.75 7.55
N PRO A 193 0.53 -0.04 7.75
CA PRO A 193 0.21 -0.63 9.04
C PRO A 193 1.05 -1.88 9.36
N MET A 194 2.05 -2.20 8.53
CA MET A 194 2.77 -3.47 8.63
C MET A 194 4.07 -3.29 9.41
N HIS A 195 4.92 -2.38 8.94
CA HIS A 195 6.28 -2.24 9.43
C HIS A 195 6.37 -1.61 10.84
N GLY A 196 5.31 -0.96 11.31
CA GLY A 196 5.21 -0.41 12.67
C GLY A 196 4.83 -1.44 13.74
N ASN A 197 4.21 -2.55 13.34
CA ASN A 197 3.55 -3.52 14.25
C ASN A 197 4.23 -4.89 14.28
N THR A 198 5.51 -4.95 13.94
CA THR A 198 6.22 -6.23 13.90
C THR A 198 6.87 -6.55 15.24
N TYR A 199 6.71 -7.80 15.68
CA TYR A 199 7.31 -8.32 16.91
C TYR A 199 7.80 -9.76 16.72
N GLU A 200 8.54 -10.28 17.70
CA GLU A 200 9.00 -11.68 17.73
C GLU A 200 8.07 -12.49 18.63
N ALA A 201 7.46 -13.54 18.08
CA ALA A 201 6.58 -14.45 18.82
C ALA A 201 7.38 -15.31 19.81
N PRO A 202 6.74 -15.91 20.84
CA PRO A 202 7.41 -16.85 21.74
C PRO A 202 8.07 -18.04 21.04
N THR A 203 7.61 -18.38 19.83
CA THR A 203 8.17 -19.43 18.98
C THR A 203 9.46 -19.00 18.23
N GLY A 204 9.86 -17.74 18.34
CA GLY A 204 11.03 -17.16 17.67
C GLY A 204 10.77 -16.65 16.24
N TYR A 205 9.54 -16.84 15.72
CA TYR A 205 9.14 -16.29 14.43
C TYR A 205 8.84 -14.79 14.55
N LYS A 206 9.34 -14.01 13.59
CA LYS A 206 8.90 -12.64 13.38
C LYS A 206 7.45 -12.67 12.88
N THR A 207 6.55 -11.93 13.51
CA THR A 207 5.14 -11.90 13.11
C THR A 207 4.52 -10.52 13.34
N ARG A 208 3.28 -10.36 12.90
CA ARG A 208 2.44 -9.18 13.10
C ARG A 208 1.06 -9.64 13.54
N SER A 209 0.43 -8.89 14.44
CA SER A 209 -0.97 -9.12 14.80
C SER A 209 -1.87 -8.47 13.76
N PHE A 210 -2.81 -9.23 13.19
CA PHE A 210 -3.81 -8.68 12.28
C PHE A 210 -4.62 -7.54 12.94
N ASP A 211 -4.91 -7.66 14.23
CA ASP A 211 -5.65 -6.63 14.98
C ASP A 211 -4.86 -5.32 15.09
N ASP A 212 -3.53 -5.39 15.31
CA ASP A 212 -2.68 -4.20 15.36
C ASP A 212 -2.54 -3.57 13.97
N VAL A 213 -2.40 -4.39 12.93
CA VAL A 213 -2.41 -3.92 11.53
C VAL A 213 -3.71 -3.15 11.26
N MET A 214 -4.85 -3.71 11.65
CA MET A 214 -6.15 -3.08 11.46
C MET A 214 -6.34 -1.82 12.31
N ASP A 215 -5.87 -1.82 13.56
CA ASP A 215 -5.99 -0.68 14.46
C ASP A 215 -5.13 0.51 14.01
N GLU A 216 -3.96 0.28 13.42
CA GLU A 216 -3.18 1.36 12.82
C GLU A 216 -3.93 2.02 11.64
N VAL A 217 -4.58 1.23 10.78
CA VAL A 217 -5.41 1.77 9.70
C VAL A 217 -6.60 2.56 10.24
N LYS A 218 -7.30 2.05 11.26
CA LYS A 218 -8.38 2.77 11.94
C LYS A 218 -7.90 4.12 12.48
N GLY A 219 -6.80 4.11 13.22
CA GLY A 219 -6.21 5.33 13.78
C GLY A 219 -5.80 6.33 12.71
N PHE A 220 -5.26 5.86 11.58
CA PHE A 220 -4.96 6.71 10.42
C PHE A 220 -6.22 7.40 9.87
N PHE A 221 -7.32 6.66 9.66
CA PHE A 221 -8.59 7.23 9.22
C PHE A 221 -9.19 8.21 10.23
N GLU A 222 -9.15 7.87 11.53
CA GLU A 222 -9.64 8.73 12.62
C GLU A 222 -8.90 10.08 12.64
N VAL A 223 -7.57 10.07 12.52
CA VAL A 223 -6.77 11.30 12.46
C VAL A 223 -7.14 12.15 11.25
N HIS A 224 -7.23 11.55 10.07
CA HIS A 224 -7.61 12.29 8.86
C HIS A 224 -9.04 12.84 8.92
N LYS A 225 -9.98 12.08 9.49
CA LYS A 225 -11.35 12.54 9.73
C LYS A 225 -11.41 13.72 10.70
N ALA A 226 -10.69 13.64 11.82
CA ALA A 226 -10.63 14.70 12.83
C ALA A 226 -10.01 16.00 12.28
N LEU A 227 -9.00 15.89 11.42
CA LEU A 227 -8.31 17.04 10.82
C LEU A 227 -8.94 17.54 9.52
N GLY A 228 -10.01 16.88 9.02
CA GLY A 228 -10.63 17.23 7.74
C GLY A 228 -9.72 17.04 6.52
N THR A 229 -8.78 16.09 6.60
CA THR A 229 -7.81 15.79 5.52
C THR A 229 -8.13 14.45 4.84
N HIS A 230 -7.42 14.14 3.76
CA HIS A 230 -7.69 12.96 2.94
C HIS A 230 -6.76 11.78 3.29
N PRO A 231 -7.28 10.65 3.80
CA PRO A 231 -6.56 9.38 3.90
C PRO A 231 -6.40 8.78 2.49
N GLY A 232 -5.21 8.95 1.92
CA GLY A 232 -4.95 8.74 0.49
C GLY A 232 -4.72 7.30 0.04
N GLY A 233 -4.44 6.38 0.97
CA GLY A 233 -4.30 4.96 0.63
C GLY A 233 -3.63 4.14 1.73
N ILE A 234 -3.38 2.87 1.42
CA ILE A 234 -2.68 1.91 2.26
C ILE A 234 -1.52 1.26 1.50
N HIS A 235 -0.46 0.89 2.21
CA HIS A 235 0.72 0.19 1.69
C HIS A 235 0.95 -1.05 2.57
N ILE A 236 0.55 -2.22 2.06
CA ILE A 236 0.54 -3.48 2.80
C ILE A 236 1.44 -4.52 2.13
N GLU A 237 1.95 -5.46 2.92
CA GLU A 237 2.70 -6.61 2.44
C GLU A 237 1.78 -7.85 2.47
N LEU A 238 1.49 -8.40 1.30
CA LEU A 238 0.57 -9.52 1.14
C LEU A 238 1.10 -10.58 0.18
N THR A 239 0.50 -11.77 0.24
CA THR A 239 0.60 -12.79 -0.80
C THR A 239 -0.77 -13.42 -1.06
N GLY A 240 -0.96 -13.96 -2.26
CA GLY A 240 -2.16 -14.73 -2.63
C GLY A 240 -2.14 -16.18 -2.12
N ASP A 241 -1.08 -16.58 -1.42
CA ASP A 241 -0.93 -17.91 -0.83
C ASP A 241 -1.52 -17.98 0.58
N ASP A 242 -1.99 -19.16 0.99
CA ASP A 242 -2.46 -19.45 2.35
C ASP A 242 -1.27 -19.70 3.31
N VAL A 243 -0.44 -18.68 3.49
CA VAL A 243 0.71 -18.71 4.43
C VAL A 243 0.26 -18.45 5.88
N THR A 244 1.08 -18.86 6.84
CA THR A 244 0.87 -18.60 8.27
C THR A 244 1.94 -17.65 8.82
N GLU A 245 1.92 -16.41 8.34
CA GLU A 245 2.98 -15.43 8.65
C GLU A 245 2.54 -14.36 9.66
N CYS A 246 1.28 -13.91 9.59
CA CYS A 246 0.67 -12.98 10.55
C CYS A 246 -0.34 -13.71 11.43
N VAL A 247 -0.37 -13.40 12.73
CA VAL A 247 -1.32 -13.98 13.68
C VAL A 247 -2.68 -13.28 13.64
N GLY A 248 -3.74 -14.00 14.03
CA GLY A 248 -5.11 -13.49 14.05
C GLY A 248 -5.80 -13.54 12.68
N GLY A 249 -6.70 -12.58 12.44
CA GLY A 249 -7.63 -12.60 11.30
C GLY A 249 -8.75 -13.62 11.50
N GLY A 250 -9.60 -13.78 10.50
CA GLY A 250 -10.77 -14.67 10.57
C GLY A 250 -10.43 -16.13 10.89
N GLU A 251 -9.27 -16.62 10.44
CA GLU A 251 -8.78 -17.98 10.68
C GLU A 251 -8.17 -18.17 12.08
N GLN A 252 -7.95 -17.10 12.83
CA GLN A 252 -7.38 -17.12 14.19
C GLN A 252 -6.02 -17.83 14.27
N ILE A 253 -5.12 -17.53 13.33
CA ILE A 253 -3.75 -18.08 13.30
C ILE A 253 -3.03 -17.79 14.62
N SER A 254 -2.58 -18.83 15.31
CA SER A 254 -1.85 -18.77 16.58
C SER A 254 -0.33 -18.63 16.36
N HIS A 255 0.43 -18.45 17.46
CA HIS A 255 1.90 -18.42 17.39
C HIS A 255 2.49 -19.78 16.99
N GLU A 256 1.83 -20.87 17.36
CA GLU A 256 2.21 -22.25 17.03
C GLU A 256 2.01 -22.56 15.54
N ASP A 257 0.95 -22.02 14.95
CA ASP A 257 0.60 -22.20 13.54
C ASP A 257 1.61 -21.54 12.60
N LEU A 258 2.41 -20.57 13.08
CA LEU A 258 3.40 -19.86 12.26
C LEU A 258 4.37 -20.83 11.59
N SER A 259 4.76 -21.90 12.28
CA SER A 259 5.73 -22.88 11.75
C SER A 259 5.19 -23.72 10.59
N THR A 260 3.88 -23.74 10.35
CA THR A 260 3.26 -24.65 9.38
C THR A 260 3.53 -24.22 7.93
N ARG A 261 3.50 -22.92 7.62
CA ARG A 261 3.72 -22.39 6.28
C ARG A 261 4.26 -20.97 6.29
N TYR A 262 5.42 -20.79 6.92
CA TYR A 262 6.17 -19.53 6.92
C TYR A 262 7.12 -19.48 5.72
N GLU A 263 6.76 -18.73 4.67
CA GLU A 263 7.46 -18.79 3.37
C GLU A 263 8.18 -17.48 2.99
N THR A 264 7.91 -16.38 3.69
CA THR A 264 8.54 -15.09 3.43
C THR A 264 10.06 -15.14 3.59
N ALA A 265 10.76 -14.41 2.71
CA ALA A 265 12.20 -14.23 2.77
C ALA A 265 12.63 -13.12 3.75
N CYS A 266 11.68 -12.32 4.28
CA CYS A 266 11.98 -11.20 5.15
C CYS A 266 10.86 -10.98 6.17
N ASP A 267 9.86 -10.17 5.81
CA ASP A 267 8.81 -9.76 6.73
C ASP A 267 7.53 -10.59 6.56
N PRO A 268 6.81 -10.87 7.66
CA PRO A 268 5.58 -11.66 7.64
C PRO A 268 4.47 -10.93 6.87
N ARG A 269 3.89 -11.59 5.86
CA ARG A 269 2.86 -11.02 4.97
C ARG A 269 1.46 -11.39 5.44
N LEU A 270 0.48 -10.59 5.05
CA LEU A 270 -0.92 -11.03 5.12
C LEU A 270 -1.14 -12.15 4.11
N ASN A 271 -1.80 -13.21 4.53
CA ASN A 271 -2.22 -14.28 3.63
C ASN A 271 -3.41 -13.84 2.78
N HIS A 272 -3.87 -14.70 1.87
CA HIS A 272 -5.00 -14.42 1.00
C HIS A 272 -6.27 -13.98 1.76
N ALA A 273 -6.66 -14.71 2.81
CA ALA A 273 -7.86 -14.41 3.60
C ALA A 273 -7.73 -13.10 4.38
N GLN A 274 -6.63 -12.91 5.11
CA GLN A 274 -6.36 -11.69 5.88
C GLN A 274 -6.32 -10.45 4.97
N SER A 275 -5.77 -10.58 3.76
CA SER A 275 -5.69 -9.47 2.80
C SER A 275 -7.07 -9.02 2.31
N LEU A 276 -7.97 -9.98 2.03
CA LEU A 276 -9.35 -9.68 1.68
C LEU A 276 -10.07 -9.06 2.87
N GLU A 277 -9.99 -9.68 4.05
CA GLU A 277 -10.60 -9.15 5.28
C GLU A 277 -10.19 -7.68 5.53
N LEU A 278 -8.91 -7.35 5.37
CA LEU A 278 -8.43 -5.98 5.49
C LEU A 278 -9.08 -5.04 4.47
N ALA A 279 -9.16 -5.45 3.21
CA ALA A 279 -9.78 -4.65 2.16
C ALA A 279 -11.25 -4.33 2.45
N PHE A 280 -12.01 -5.28 3.00
CA PHE A 280 -13.41 -5.05 3.40
C PHE A 280 -13.54 -4.05 4.54
N LEU A 281 -12.72 -4.20 5.57
CA LEU A 281 -12.76 -3.31 6.72
C LEU A 281 -12.36 -1.88 6.33
N VAL A 282 -11.40 -1.72 5.42
CA VAL A 282 -11.05 -0.40 4.86
C VAL A 282 -12.19 0.18 4.02
N ALA A 283 -12.88 -0.66 3.24
CA ALA A 283 -14.05 -0.22 2.47
C ALA A 283 -15.20 0.27 3.37
N GLU A 284 -15.41 -0.36 4.54
CA GLU A 284 -16.36 0.14 5.55
C GLU A 284 -15.94 1.52 6.09
N MET A 285 -14.66 1.70 6.45
CA MET A 285 -14.15 2.99 6.93
C MET A 285 -14.28 4.11 5.89
N LEU A 286 -14.18 3.79 4.60
CA LEU A 286 -14.39 4.74 3.51
C LEU A 286 -15.87 5.13 3.35
N ARG A 287 -16.82 4.26 3.69
CA ARG A 287 -18.27 4.55 3.64
C ARG A 287 -18.70 5.49 4.77
N ASP A 288 -18.04 5.41 5.93
CA ASP A 288 -18.37 6.19 7.14
C ASP A 288 -17.75 7.62 7.17
N ARG A 289 -17.19 8.08 6.05
CA ARG A 289 -16.68 9.45 5.88
C ARG A 289 -17.75 10.40 5.37
#